data_AF-X1JH51-F1
#
_entry.id   AF-X1JH51-F1
#
_cell.length_a   1.000
_cell.length_b   1.000
_cell.length_c   1.000
_cell.angle_alpha   90.00
_cell.angle_beta   90.00
_cell.angle_gamma   90.00
#
_symmetry.space_group_name_H-M   'P 1'
#
loop_
_entity.id
_entity.type
_entity.pdbx_description
1 polymer ?
#
loop_
_entity_poly.entity_id
_entity_poly.type
_entity_poly.pdbx_seq_one_letter_code
_entity_poly.pdbx_strand_id
1 'polypeptide(L)' 'RCVEINRLENIADRVYRSAMAELFGDSTDMAHIIKWREIYGYMESATDRCEDVADVLEGVALKHA' A
#
# COMPACT_ATOMS: atom_id res chain seq x y z
N ARG A 1 8.36 -17.73 4.96
CA ARG A 1 8.30 -16.61 4.01
C ARG A 1 6.88 -16.26 3.68
N CYS A 2 6.48 -15.02 3.89
CA CYS A 2 5.15 -14.51 3.61
C CYS A 2 5.02 -14.04 2.14
N VAL A 3 5.21 -14.97 1.19
CA VAL A 3 5.33 -14.66 -0.26
C VAL A 3 4.08 -14.00 -0.83
N GLU A 4 2.89 -14.45 -0.44
CA GLU A 4 1.64 -13.93 -1.01
C GLU A 4 1.31 -12.52 -0.51
N ILE A 5 1.64 -12.21 0.75
CA ILE A 5 1.47 -10.85 1.28
C ILE A 5 2.41 -9.87 0.57
N ASN A 6 3.67 -10.24 0.41
CA ASN A 6 4.63 -9.48 -0.39
C ASN A 6 4.11 -9.25 -1.82
N ARG A 7 3.54 -10.27 -2.47
CA ARG A 7 2.98 -10.14 -3.82
C ARG A 7 1.82 -9.14 -3.87
N LEU A 8 0.94 -9.16 -2.88
CA LEU A 8 -0.23 -8.29 -2.80
C LEU A 8 0.16 -6.85 -2.48
N GLU A 9 1.11 -6.63 -1.57
CA GLU A 9 1.68 -5.31 -1.28
C GLU A 9 2.28 -4.70 -2.55
N ASN A 10 3.12 -5.45 -3.27
CA ASN A 10 3.73 -4.98 -4.52
C ASN A 10 2.72 -4.62 -5.62
N ILE A 11 1.50 -5.15 -5.54
CA ILE A 11 0.39 -4.79 -6.43
C ILE A 11 -0.29 -3.52 -5.92
N ALA A 12 -0.58 -3.43 -4.62
CA ALA A 12 -1.16 -2.25 -3.99
C ALA A 12 -0.30 -1.01 -4.24
N ASP A 13 1.00 -1.13 -4.01
CA ASP A 13 2.02 -0.11 -4.17
C ASP A 13 2.10 0.41 -5.63
N ARG A 14 1.92 -0.49 -6.62
CA ARG A 14 1.78 -0.11 -8.04
C ARG A 14 0.48 0.60 -8.36
N VAL A 15 -0.64 0.12 -7.80
CA VAL A 15 -1.96 0.74 -7.98
C VAL A 15 -1.96 2.13 -7.37
N TYR A 16 -1.43 2.31 -6.17
CA TYR A 16 -1.30 3.59 -5.49
C TYR A 16 -0.50 4.59 -6.33
N ARG A 17 0.69 4.20 -6.82
CA ARG A 17 1.52 5.07 -7.68
C ARG A 17 0.80 5.48 -8.97
N SER A 18 0.11 4.54 -9.60
CA SER A 18 -0.64 4.79 -10.85
C SER A 18 -1.80 5.75 -10.60
N ALA A 19 -2.59 5.47 -9.56
CA ALA A 19 -3.72 6.31 -9.17
C ALA A 19 -3.27 7.72 -8.75
N MET A 20 -2.09 7.85 -8.13
CA MET A 20 -1.54 9.15 -7.78
C MET A 20 -1.08 9.95 -9.00
N ALA A 21 -0.46 9.30 -9.99
CA ALA A 21 -0.09 9.94 -11.24
C ALA A 21 -1.34 10.43 -12.00
N GLU A 22 -2.40 9.61 -12.06
CA GLU A 22 -3.68 9.97 -12.67
C GLU A 22 -4.34 11.15 -11.95
N LEU A 23 -4.42 11.11 -10.61
CA LEU A 23 -5.10 12.14 -9.82
C LEU A 23 -4.53 13.54 -10.04
N PHE A 24 -3.21 13.66 -10.15
CA PHE A 24 -2.53 14.93 -10.37
C PHE A 24 -2.39 15.28 -11.86
N GLY A 25 -2.50 14.31 -12.77
CA GLY A 25 -2.46 14.54 -14.22
C GLY A 25 -3.79 15.07 -14.77
N ASP A 26 -4.91 14.57 -14.25
CA ASP A 26 -6.23 14.73 -14.90
C ASP A 26 -7.16 15.73 -14.19
N SER A 27 -6.85 16.14 -12.95
CA SER A 27 -7.71 17.02 -12.17
C SER A 27 -7.11 18.41 -11.96
N THR A 28 -7.92 19.46 -12.17
CA THR A 28 -7.64 20.82 -11.69
C THR A 28 -8.50 21.18 -10.46
N ASP A 29 -9.40 20.29 -10.03
CA ASP A 29 -10.22 20.49 -8.84
C ASP A 29 -9.43 20.09 -7.58
N MET A 30 -9.02 21.10 -6.83
CA MET A 30 -8.23 20.93 -5.60
C MET A 30 -8.99 20.15 -4.52
N ALA A 31 -10.32 20.31 -4.41
CA ALA A 31 -11.09 19.58 -3.41
C ALA A 31 -11.15 18.08 -3.75
N HIS A 32 -11.23 17.73 -5.04
CA HIS A 32 -11.15 16.36 -5.52
C HIS A 32 -9.78 15.74 -5.23
N ILE A 33 -8.70 16.47 -5.57
CA ILE A 33 -7.31 16.04 -5.32
C ILE A 33 -7.08 15.73 -3.85
N ILE A 34 -7.47 16.64 -2.94
CA ILE A 34 -7.25 16.45 -1.51
C ILE A 34 -7.97 15.20 -1.01
N LYS A 35 -9.25 15.02 -1.37
CA LYS A 35 -10.04 13.87 -0.92
C LYS A 35 -9.43 12.55 -1.37
N TRP A 36 -9.12 12.43 -2.65
CA TRP A 36 -8.64 11.17 -3.19
C TRP A 36 -7.20 10.85 -2.80
N ARG A 37 -6.34 11.87 -2.66
CA ARG A 37 -4.99 11.69 -2.13
C ARG A 37 -5.03 11.05 -0.75
N GLU A 38 -5.86 11.56 0.16
CA GLU A 38 -5.96 11.02 1.52
C GLU A 38 -6.54 9.59 1.52
N ILE A 39 -7.58 9.33 0.71
CA ILE A 39 -8.17 7.99 0.59
C ILE A 39 -7.13 6.99 0.07
N TYR A 40 -6.39 7.34 -0.99
CA TYR A 40 -5.34 6.50 -1.55
C TYR A 40 -4.23 6.25 -0.53
N GLY A 41 -3.81 7.28 0.21
CA GLY A 41 -2.83 7.13 1.28
C GLY A 41 -3.29 6.22 2.41
N TYR A 42 -4.57 6.25 2.80
CA TYR A 42 -5.10 5.34 3.81
C TYR A 42 -5.17 3.89 3.33
N MET A 43 -5.49 3.66 2.05
CA MET A 43 -5.47 2.31 1.49
C MET A 43 -4.05 1.73 1.46
N GLU A 44 -3.07 2.54 1.04
CA GLU A 44 -1.66 2.13 1.04
C GLU A 44 -1.16 1.83 2.46
N SER A 45 -1.51 2.69 3.42
CA SER A 45 -1.17 2.47 4.84
C SER A 45 -1.79 1.18 5.40
N ALA A 46 -2.95 0.75 4.87
CA ALA A 46 -3.59 -0.48 5.31
C ALA A 46 -2.86 -1.71 4.76
N THR A 47 -2.40 -1.68 3.50
CA THR A 47 -1.64 -2.78 2.89
C THR A 47 -0.24 -2.91 3.47
N ASP A 48 0.44 -1.79 3.72
CA ASP A 48 1.74 -1.72 4.40
C ASP A 48 1.68 -2.36 5.80
N ARG A 49 0.62 -2.07 6.57
CA ARG A 49 0.41 -2.71 7.89
C ARG A 49 0.16 -4.21 7.82
N CYS A 50 -0.37 -4.72 6.70
CA CYS A 50 -0.48 -6.16 6.50
C CYS A 50 0.89 -6.80 6.24
N GLU A 51 1.78 -6.11 5.53
CA GLU A 51 3.18 -6.51 5.33
C GLU A 51 3.96 -6.51 6.66
N ASP A 52 3.85 -5.44 7.46
CA ASP A 52 4.48 -5.35 8.79
C ASP A 52 4.20 -6.58 9.67
N VAL A 53 2.93 -6.99 9.74
CA VAL A 53 2.52 -8.16 10.51
C VAL A 53 3.12 -9.43 9.93
N ALA A 54 3.18 -9.55 8.61
CA ALA A 54 3.76 -10.70 7.92
C ALA A 54 5.26 -10.83 8.20
N ASP A 55 5.98 -9.72 8.24
CA ASP A 55 7.40 -9.65 8.55
C ASP A 55 7.69 -10.04 10.00
N VAL A 56 6.87 -9.57 10.93
CA VAL A 56 6.96 -9.97 12.34
C VAL A 56 6.76 -11.48 12.49
N LEU A 57 5.73 -12.04 11.86
CA LEU A 57 5.45 -13.48 11.90
C LEU A 57 6.58 -14.31 11.26
N GLU A 58 7.15 -13.83 10.16
CA GLU A 58 8.31 -14.46 9.52
C GLU A 58 9.53 -14.45 10.44
N GLY A 59 9.81 -13.32 11.10
CA GLY A 59 10.89 -13.21 12.07
C GLY A 59 10.73 -14.16 13.26
N VAL A 60 9.51 -14.37 13.74
CA VAL A 60 9.23 -15.38 14.78
C VAL A 60 9.49 -16.79 14.26
N ALA A 61 8.98 -17.12 13.08
CA ALA A 61 9.16 -18.45 12.48
C ALA A 61 10.64 -18.80 12.28
N LEU A 62 11.46 -17.85 11.82
CA LEU A 62 12.91 -18.03 11.62
C LEU A 62 13.67 -18.25 12.94
N LYS A 63 13.23 -17.64 14.06
CA LYS A 63 13.86 -17.82 15.38
C LYS A 63 13.58 -19.18 16.02
N HIS A 64 12.51 -19.85 15.58
CA HIS A 64 12.07 -21.15 16.10
C HIS A 64 12.26 -22.31 15.09
N ALA A 65 13.00 -22.06 14.01
CA ALA A 65 13.37 -23.05 12.99
C ALA A 65 14.63 -23.84 13.37
#